data_AF-A0A641RVK1-F1
#
_entry.id   AF-A0A641RVK1-F1
#
_cell.length_a   1.000
_cell.length_b   1.000
_cell.length_c   1.000
_cell.angle_alpha   90.00
_cell.angle_beta   90.00
_cell.angle_gamma   90.00
#
_symmetry.space_group_name_H-M   'P 1'
#
loop_
_entity.id
_entity.type
_entity.pdbx_description
1 polymer ?
#
loop_
_entity_poly.entity_id
_entity_poly.type
_entity_poly.pdbx_seq_one_letter_code
_entity_poly.pdbx_strand_id
1 'polypeptide(L)'
;MRNIAYILAFLLVCPTLLFATQTDDNAAVLKRLDDIINKKETFQVQKEKAIDALKMQLAHSVAPADKYRLYGSLFDAYLHYQADSALYYINRRQQLLPQLTRPELADEIIIDRATVLGVMGMYIEAMKELESINSEKLDKQTLLSYYQTYRACYGWLADYTTNKEEKKKYLTKTDLYRDSIIGIMPPEINRTIVLAEKCIVTGKADTALVMLSDALKDAVDERQKVYIYYTLSEAYGMKGDMEKEVYYLILTAIADLESSVREYASLQKLAHLMYELGDVDRAYKYLSCSMEDAVACNARLRFIEVTEFFPIIDKAYKLKEEKERVVSQAMLVSVSLLSFFLLIAVFYLYRWMKKLSAMRRDLSLANKQMQAVNKELEQTGKIKEVYIARYLDRCVNYLDKLETYRRSLAKLAMASRIEDLFKAIKSEQFIRDERNEFYNEFDKSFLKLFPNFIT
;
A
#
# COMPACT_ATOMS: atom_id res chain seq x y z
N MET A 1 0.58 -16.65 30.79
CA MET A 1 -0.16 -16.56 29.52
C MET A 1 -0.91 -15.23 29.34
N ARG A 2 -1.52 -14.65 30.39
CA ARG A 2 -2.30 -13.39 30.27
C ARG A 2 -1.46 -12.15 29.88
N ASN A 3 -0.22 -12.05 30.34
CA ASN A 3 0.64 -10.88 30.08
C ASN A 3 1.26 -10.86 28.66
N ILE A 4 1.39 -12.02 28.00
CA ILE A 4 1.92 -12.11 26.63
C ILE A 4 0.86 -11.66 25.62
N ALA A 5 -0.42 -11.92 25.91
CA ALA A 5 -1.54 -11.46 25.09
C ALA A 5 -1.68 -9.93 25.07
N TYR A 6 -1.41 -9.25 26.19
CA TYR A 6 -1.47 -7.77 26.24
C TYR A 6 -0.33 -7.10 25.47
N ILE A 7 0.87 -7.70 25.46
CA ILE A 7 2.02 -7.18 24.71
C ILE A 7 1.80 -7.36 23.19
N LEU A 8 1.22 -8.49 22.77
CA LEU A 8 0.81 -8.72 21.38
C LEU A 8 -0.35 -7.83 20.94
N ALA A 9 -1.31 -7.54 21.83
CA ALA A 9 -2.39 -6.58 21.56
C ALA A 9 -1.88 -5.13 21.46
N PHE A 10 -0.89 -4.76 22.28
CA PHE A 10 -0.28 -3.43 22.22
C PHE A 10 0.57 -3.21 20.96
N LEU A 11 1.20 -4.28 20.44
CA LEU A 11 1.94 -4.26 19.16
C LEU A 11 1.03 -4.21 17.92
N LEU A 12 -0.25 -4.60 18.04
CA LEU A 12 -1.22 -4.60 16.94
C LEU A 12 -2.01 -3.29 16.79
N VAL A 13 -1.96 -2.39 17.79
CA VAL A 13 -2.81 -1.18 17.84
C VAL A 13 -2.03 0.11 17.56
N CYS A 14 -0.74 0.04 17.19
CA CYS A 14 0.00 1.23 16.77
C CYS A 14 0.28 1.28 15.27
N PRO A 15 -0.72 1.57 14.41
CA PRO A 15 -0.46 2.23 13.14
C PRO A 15 -0.61 3.75 13.29
N THR A 16 0.52 4.45 13.13
CA THR A 16 0.66 5.67 12.32
C THR A 16 -0.47 6.72 12.41
N LEU A 17 -0.42 7.58 13.43
CA LEU A 17 -1.06 8.89 13.41
C LEU A 17 0.00 9.99 13.30
N LEU A 18 0.70 10.01 12.17
CA LEU A 18 1.49 11.14 11.70
C LEU A 18 1.47 11.10 10.17
N PHE A 19 0.28 11.23 9.59
CA PHE A 19 0.16 11.76 8.23
C PHE A 19 -0.23 13.21 8.36
N ALA A 20 0.66 14.09 7.90
CA ALA A 20 0.33 15.49 7.69
C ALA A 20 -0.92 15.55 6.81
N THR A 21 -1.96 16.22 7.28
CA THR A 21 -3.15 16.50 6.52
C THR A 21 -2.79 17.47 5.41
N GLN A 22 -2.50 16.95 4.20
CA GLN A 22 -2.84 17.71 3.00
C GLN A 22 -4.33 18.06 3.12
N THR A 23 -4.68 19.32 2.88
CA THR A 23 -6.07 19.75 2.82
C THR A 23 -6.83 18.87 1.82
N ASP A 24 -8.06 18.49 2.20
CA ASP A 24 -8.89 17.51 1.51
C ASP A 24 -9.07 17.86 0.00
N ASP A 25 -9.09 19.16 -0.30
CA ASP A 25 -9.23 19.69 -1.66
C ASP A 25 -8.06 19.29 -2.57
N ASN A 26 -6.80 19.47 -2.14
CA ASN A 26 -5.63 19.12 -2.97
C ASN A 26 -5.53 17.61 -3.20
N ALA A 27 -5.86 16.80 -2.21
CA ALA A 27 -5.85 15.34 -2.34
C ALA A 27 -6.84 14.86 -3.42
N ALA A 28 -8.05 15.42 -3.44
CA ALA A 28 -9.07 15.09 -4.44
C ALA A 28 -8.66 15.52 -5.86
N VAL A 29 -8.14 16.74 -6.03
CA VAL A 29 -7.75 17.23 -7.36
C VAL A 29 -6.47 16.55 -7.85
N LEU A 30 -5.50 16.21 -6.99
CA LEU A 30 -4.34 15.38 -7.33
C LEU A 30 -4.77 14.01 -7.86
N LYS A 31 -5.74 13.37 -7.19
CA LYS A 31 -6.28 12.09 -7.66
C LYS A 31 -6.94 12.23 -9.05
N ARG A 32 -7.65 13.32 -9.31
CA ARG A 32 -8.20 13.60 -10.64
C ARG A 32 -7.10 13.74 -11.69
N LEU A 33 -6.02 14.47 -11.40
CA LEU A 33 -4.87 14.59 -12.29
C LEU A 33 -4.23 13.22 -12.55
N ASP A 34 -4.06 12.40 -11.52
CA ASP A 34 -3.54 11.04 -11.62
C ASP A 34 -4.37 10.18 -12.58
N ASP A 35 -5.70 10.27 -12.50
CA ASP A 35 -6.64 9.57 -13.39
C ASP A 35 -6.59 10.10 -14.83
N ILE A 36 -6.38 11.42 -15.01
CA ILE A 36 -6.27 12.05 -16.33
C ILE A 36 -4.96 11.63 -17.02
N ILE A 37 -3.84 11.60 -16.29
CA ILE A 37 -2.57 11.10 -16.82
C ILE A 37 -2.72 9.65 -17.30
N ASN A 38 -3.40 8.80 -16.52
CA ASN A 38 -3.67 7.41 -16.90
C ASN A 38 -4.59 7.28 -18.13
N LYS A 39 -5.36 8.33 -18.45
CA LYS A 39 -6.26 8.38 -19.62
C LYS A 39 -5.72 9.26 -20.75
N LYS A 40 -4.48 9.77 -20.66
CA LYS A 40 -3.88 10.74 -21.60
C LYS A 40 -4.04 10.29 -23.06
N GLU A 41 -3.78 9.02 -23.35
CA GLU A 41 -3.91 8.45 -24.70
C GLU A 41 -5.31 8.63 -25.30
N THR A 42 -6.36 8.62 -24.48
CA THR A 42 -7.74 8.82 -24.96
C THR A 42 -7.94 10.23 -25.53
N PHE A 43 -7.40 11.25 -24.84
CA PHE A 43 -7.46 12.63 -25.31
C PHE A 43 -6.60 12.81 -26.57
N GLN A 44 -5.43 12.18 -26.63
CA GLN A 44 -4.55 12.21 -27.80
C GLN A 44 -5.23 11.62 -29.04
N VAL A 45 -5.93 10.48 -28.90
CA VAL A 45 -6.71 9.88 -30.00
C VAL A 45 -7.81 10.84 -30.48
N GLN A 46 -8.45 11.60 -29.59
CA GLN A 46 -9.46 12.59 -29.99
C GLN A 46 -8.82 13.78 -30.74
N LYS A 47 -7.68 14.26 -30.27
CA LYS A 47 -6.89 15.31 -30.94
C LYS A 47 -6.47 14.88 -32.34
N GLU A 48 -5.97 13.65 -32.49
CA GLU A 48 -5.56 13.10 -33.78
C GLU A 48 -6.72 12.97 -34.76
N LYS A 49 -7.89 12.53 -34.30
CA LYS A 49 -9.11 12.53 -35.13
C LYS A 49 -9.48 13.92 -35.64
N ALA A 50 -9.39 14.95 -34.79
CA ALA A 50 -9.67 16.33 -35.19
C ALA A 50 -8.65 16.83 -36.23
N ILE A 51 -7.37 16.52 -36.03
CA ILE A 51 -6.30 16.83 -36.98
C ILE A 51 -6.50 16.10 -38.32
N ASP A 52 -6.88 14.83 -38.30
CA ASP A 52 -7.12 14.05 -39.51
C ASP A 52 -8.34 14.56 -40.27
N ALA A 53 -9.38 15.05 -39.57
CA ALA A 53 -10.48 15.77 -40.20
C ALA A 53 -9.99 17.03 -40.95
N LEU A 54 -9.10 17.82 -40.36
CA LEU A 54 -8.48 18.98 -41.02
C LEU A 54 -7.65 18.56 -42.25
N LYS A 55 -6.87 17.48 -42.15
CA LYS A 55 -6.09 16.94 -43.29
C LYS A 55 -7.00 16.45 -44.42
N MET A 56 -8.11 15.80 -44.11
CA MET A 56 -9.11 15.38 -45.10
C MET A 56 -9.74 16.58 -45.79
N GLN A 57 -10.14 17.61 -45.04
CA GLN A 57 -10.64 18.86 -45.63
C GLN A 57 -9.61 19.53 -46.54
N LEU A 58 -8.35 19.55 -46.12
CA LEU A 58 -7.25 20.11 -46.91
C LEU A 58 -7.04 19.35 -48.24
N ALA A 59 -7.14 18.02 -48.22
CA ALA A 59 -6.98 17.19 -49.41
C ALA A 59 -8.08 17.43 -50.46
N HIS A 60 -9.30 17.74 -50.02
CA HIS A 60 -10.44 18.03 -50.92
C HIS A 60 -10.54 19.52 -51.30
N SER A 61 -9.80 20.39 -50.63
CA SER A 61 -9.79 21.82 -50.92
C SER A 61 -9.08 22.11 -52.24
N VAL A 62 -9.70 22.93 -53.08
CA VAL A 62 -9.12 23.36 -54.37
C VAL A 62 -8.62 24.81 -54.28
N ALA A 63 -9.34 25.68 -53.57
CA ALA A 63 -9.03 27.10 -53.50
C ALA A 63 -7.76 27.38 -52.66
N PRO A 64 -6.81 28.20 -53.15
CA PRO A 64 -5.62 28.59 -52.38
C PRO A 64 -5.94 29.23 -51.03
N ALA A 65 -6.98 30.08 -50.96
CA ALA A 65 -7.37 30.73 -49.70
C ALA A 65 -7.81 29.71 -48.63
N ASP A 66 -8.57 28.69 -49.03
CA ASP A 66 -9.03 27.63 -48.11
C ASP A 66 -7.86 26.76 -47.64
N LYS A 67 -6.96 26.39 -48.56
CA LYS A 67 -5.74 25.66 -48.20
C LYS A 67 -4.87 26.46 -47.23
N TYR A 68 -4.73 27.77 -47.44
CA TYR A 68 -3.99 28.65 -46.53
C TYR A 68 -4.57 28.63 -45.12
N ARG A 69 -5.90 28.80 -45.01
CA ARG A 69 -6.61 28.75 -43.72
C ARG A 69 -6.45 27.39 -43.04
N LEU A 70 -6.62 26.28 -43.78
CA LEU A 70 -6.50 24.92 -43.24
C LEU A 70 -5.07 24.59 -42.80
N TYR A 71 -4.05 25.05 -43.52
CA TYR A 71 -2.68 24.95 -43.06
C TYR A 71 -2.44 25.75 -41.77
N GLY A 72 -3.10 26.92 -41.60
CA GLY A 72 -3.07 27.67 -40.35
C GLY A 72 -3.69 26.89 -39.19
N SER A 73 -4.87 26.32 -39.38
CA SER A 73 -5.51 25.48 -38.37
C SER A 73 -4.69 24.23 -38.02
N LEU A 74 -3.99 23.64 -38.99
CA LEU A 74 -3.07 22.53 -38.74
C LEU A 74 -1.83 23.00 -37.97
N PHE A 75 -1.27 24.17 -38.28
CA PHE A 75 -0.19 24.77 -37.50
C PHE A 75 -0.61 24.96 -36.03
N ASP A 76 -1.75 25.60 -35.78
CA ASP A 76 -2.26 25.83 -34.42
C ASP A 76 -2.49 24.52 -33.66
N ALA A 77 -3.04 23.51 -34.34
CA ALA A 77 -3.30 22.20 -33.74
C ALA A 77 -2.01 21.45 -33.36
N TYR A 78 -0.93 21.67 -34.10
CA TYR A 78 0.36 21.00 -33.92
C TYR A 78 1.37 21.78 -33.06
N LEU A 79 1.26 23.12 -32.93
CA LEU A 79 2.31 23.96 -32.36
C LEU A 79 2.86 23.44 -31.02
N HIS A 80 1.96 23.13 -30.07
CA HIS A 80 2.32 22.60 -28.74
C HIS A 80 2.06 21.08 -28.61
N TYR A 81 1.81 20.37 -29.71
CA TYR A 81 1.59 18.91 -29.76
C TYR A 81 2.73 18.16 -30.46
N GLN A 82 3.21 18.68 -31.60
CA GLN A 82 4.31 18.14 -32.39
C GLN A 82 4.93 19.27 -33.25
N ALA A 83 5.99 19.90 -32.73
CA ALA A 83 6.54 21.13 -33.30
C ALA A 83 7.07 20.96 -34.74
N ASP A 84 7.69 19.83 -35.08
CA ASP A 84 8.15 19.55 -36.44
C ASP A 84 7.02 19.58 -37.47
N SER A 85 5.83 19.10 -37.08
CA SER A 85 4.64 19.12 -37.93
C SER A 85 4.06 20.52 -38.06
N ALA A 86 4.08 21.31 -36.99
CA ALA A 86 3.72 22.72 -37.08
C ALA A 86 4.66 23.48 -38.04
N LEU A 87 5.98 23.26 -37.94
CA LEU A 87 6.97 23.86 -38.85
C LEU A 87 6.75 23.42 -40.31
N TYR A 88 6.39 22.16 -40.54
CA TYR A 88 6.02 21.69 -41.88
C TYR A 88 4.82 22.48 -42.45
N TYR A 89 3.74 22.64 -41.68
CA TYR A 89 2.53 23.31 -42.17
C TYR A 89 2.69 24.82 -42.35
N ILE A 90 3.49 25.51 -41.52
CA ILE A 90 3.80 26.93 -41.75
C ILE A 90 4.64 27.13 -43.01
N ASN A 91 5.58 26.23 -43.30
CA ASN A 91 6.35 26.25 -44.55
C ASN A 91 5.44 26.01 -45.78
N ARG A 92 4.41 25.16 -45.65
CA ARG A 92 3.39 24.99 -46.70
C ARG A 92 2.55 26.25 -46.91
N ARG A 93 2.19 26.99 -45.85
CA ARG A 93 1.53 28.32 -45.98
C ARG A 93 2.38 29.28 -46.77
N GLN A 94 3.69 29.33 -46.49
CA GLN A 94 4.60 30.23 -47.22
C GLN A 94 4.69 29.89 -48.71
N GLN A 95 4.77 28.61 -49.06
CA GLN A 95 4.80 28.17 -50.46
C GLN A 95 3.52 28.56 -51.23
N LEU A 96 2.39 28.66 -50.52
CA LEU A 96 1.10 29.02 -51.09
C LEU A 96 0.89 30.53 -51.20
N LEU A 97 1.61 31.33 -50.42
CA LEU A 97 1.45 32.79 -50.33
C LEU A 97 1.51 33.50 -51.70
N PRO A 98 2.41 33.17 -52.65
CA PRO A 98 2.44 33.84 -53.96
C PRO A 98 1.16 33.65 -54.79
N GLN A 99 0.33 32.65 -54.46
CA GLN A 99 -0.96 32.39 -55.11
C GLN A 99 -2.10 33.20 -54.47
N LEU A 100 -1.82 33.92 -53.38
CA LEU A 100 -2.75 34.79 -52.69
C LEU A 100 -2.44 36.24 -53.05
N THR A 101 -3.47 37.02 -53.38
CA THR A 101 -3.34 38.47 -53.59
C THR A 101 -3.31 39.23 -52.25
N ARG A 102 -2.50 38.75 -51.30
CA ARG A 102 -2.43 39.22 -49.91
C ARG A 102 -0.99 39.21 -49.36
N PRO A 103 -0.09 40.06 -49.89
CA PRO A 103 1.31 40.09 -49.47
C PRO A 103 1.51 40.47 -48.00
N GLU A 104 0.53 41.13 -47.37
CA GLU A 104 0.55 41.49 -45.95
C GLU A 104 0.61 40.27 -45.01
N LEU A 105 0.21 39.09 -45.48
CA LEU A 105 0.25 37.86 -44.70
C LEU A 105 1.68 37.28 -44.56
N ALA A 106 2.66 37.84 -45.28
CA ALA A 106 4.05 37.39 -45.19
C ALA A 106 4.59 37.51 -43.76
N ASP A 107 4.30 38.63 -43.09
CA ASP A 107 4.81 38.91 -41.75
C ASP A 107 4.18 37.97 -40.70
N GLU A 108 2.88 37.65 -40.82
CA GLU A 108 2.23 36.63 -39.98
C GLU A 108 2.95 35.28 -40.07
N ILE A 109 3.30 34.84 -41.28
CA ILE A 109 3.99 33.57 -41.50
C ILE A 109 5.39 33.57 -40.88
N ILE A 110 6.10 34.69 -40.96
CA ILE A 110 7.44 34.84 -40.36
C ILE A 110 7.33 34.76 -38.83
N ILE A 111 6.33 35.42 -38.23
CA ILE A 111 6.08 35.38 -36.78
C ILE A 111 5.68 33.98 -36.31
N ASP A 112 4.76 33.31 -37.00
CA ASP A 112 4.36 31.93 -36.72
C ASP A 112 5.56 30.96 -36.83
N ARG A 113 6.41 31.15 -37.85
CA ARG A 113 7.63 30.36 -38.02
C ARG A 113 8.62 30.60 -36.89
N ALA A 114 8.84 31.85 -36.49
CA ALA A 114 9.68 32.18 -35.33
C ALA A 114 9.14 31.55 -34.04
N THR A 115 7.81 31.52 -33.88
CA THR A 115 7.15 30.91 -32.72
C THR A 115 7.46 29.42 -32.61
N VAL A 116 7.27 28.64 -33.68
CA VAL A 116 7.57 27.19 -33.65
C VAL A 116 9.08 26.92 -33.53
N LEU A 117 9.94 27.73 -34.17
CA LEU A 117 11.39 27.63 -34.00
C LEU A 117 11.79 27.84 -32.53
N GLY A 118 11.16 28.78 -31.84
CA GLY A 118 11.38 29.00 -30.42
C GLY A 118 10.94 27.80 -29.56
N VAL A 119 9.79 27.18 -29.84
CA VAL A 119 9.37 25.92 -29.17
C VAL A 119 10.40 24.80 -29.37
N MET A 120 10.99 24.70 -30.56
CA MET A 120 12.06 23.75 -30.89
C MET A 120 13.42 24.12 -30.26
N GLY A 121 13.53 25.27 -29.60
CA GLY A 121 14.77 25.78 -29.00
C GLY A 121 15.76 26.38 -30.01
N MET A 122 15.32 26.69 -31.23
CA MET A 122 16.09 27.34 -32.30
C MET A 122 16.00 28.87 -32.18
N TYR A 123 16.42 29.40 -31.04
CA TYR A 123 16.19 30.81 -30.70
C TYR A 123 16.93 31.79 -31.62
N ILE A 124 18.15 31.44 -32.09
CA ILE A 124 18.91 32.32 -32.99
C ILE A 124 18.17 32.47 -34.32
N GLU A 125 17.67 31.36 -34.86
CA GLU A 125 16.90 31.32 -36.10
C GLU A 125 15.57 32.06 -35.93
N ALA A 126 14.84 31.81 -34.84
CA ALA A 126 13.60 32.53 -34.52
C ALA A 126 13.80 34.05 -34.46
N MET A 127 14.87 34.49 -33.80
CA MET A 127 15.20 35.92 -33.69
C MET A 127 15.56 36.53 -35.04
N LYS A 128 16.34 35.82 -35.87
CA LYS A 128 16.69 36.27 -37.22
C LYS A 128 15.46 36.42 -38.12
N GLU A 129 14.48 35.53 -37.99
CA GLU A 129 13.19 35.66 -38.69
C GLU A 129 12.49 36.95 -38.29
N LEU A 130 12.35 37.20 -36.98
CA LEU A 130 11.68 38.40 -36.48
C LEU A 130 12.43 39.70 -36.83
N GLU A 131 13.77 39.70 -36.83
CA GLU A 131 14.59 40.86 -37.22
C GLU A 131 14.41 41.27 -38.68
N SER A 132 13.91 40.37 -39.53
CA SER A 132 13.63 40.67 -40.95
C SER A 132 12.36 41.50 -41.17
N ILE A 133 11.48 41.58 -40.16
CA ILE A 133 10.19 42.25 -40.24
C ILE A 133 10.34 43.75 -39.96
N ASN A 134 9.69 44.59 -40.76
CA ASN A 134 9.56 46.01 -40.46
C ASN A 134 8.33 46.24 -39.56
N SER A 135 8.55 46.33 -38.25
CA SER A 135 7.48 46.48 -37.25
C SER A 135 6.61 47.74 -37.41
N GLU A 136 7.12 48.80 -38.06
CA GLU A 136 6.36 50.04 -38.27
C GLU A 136 5.22 49.89 -39.29
N LYS A 137 5.27 48.84 -40.12
CA LYS A 137 4.28 48.56 -41.16
C LYS A 137 3.21 47.55 -40.73
N LEU A 138 3.38 46.93 -39.56
CA LEU A 138 2.45 45.92 -39.07
C LEU A 138 1.15 46.56 -38.62
N ASP A 139 0.03 45.87 -38.89
CA ASP A 139 -1.22 46.19 -38.22
C ASP A 139 -1.13 45.85 -36.72
N LYS A 140 -2.10 46.34 -35.92
CA LYS A 140 -2.08 46.18 -34.46
C LYS A 140 -2.07 44.72 -33.99
N GLN A 141 -2.76 43.84 -34.69
CA GLN A 141 -2.87 42.43 -34.31
C GLN A 141 -1.55 41.70 -34.62
N THR A 142 -1.00 41.92 -35.81
CA THR A 142 0.28 41.32 -36.21
C THR A 142 1.43 41.87 -35.36
N LEU A 143 1.41 43.16 -35.02
CA LEU A 143 2.37 43.78 -34.10
C LEU A 143 2.30 43.19 -32.69
N LEU A 144 1.09 42.84 -32.23
CA LEU A 144 0.90 42.16 -30.95
C LEU A 144 1.54 40.78 -30.95
N SER A 145 1.28 39.96 -31.98
CA SER A 145 1.91 38.64 -32.13
C SER A 145 3.45 38.75 -32.24
N TYR A 146 3.95 39.77 -32.94
CA TYR A 146 5.37 40.07 -33.04
C TYR A 146 6.01 40.31 -31.66
N TYR A 147 5.43 41.19 -30.84
CA TYR A 147 5.95 41.45 -29.49
C TYR A 147 5.80 40.24 -28.56
N GLN A 148 4.70 39.49 -28.66
CA GLN A 148 4.50 38.25 -27.90
C GLN A 148 5.57 37.21 -28.22
N THR A 149 5.94 37.07 -29.49
CA THR A 149 6.97 36.10 -29.93
C THR A 149 8.36 36.49 -29.44
N TYR A 150 8.73 37.78 -29.50
CA TYR A 150 9.98 38.25 -28.89
C TYR A 150 9.99 38.06 -27.38
N ARG A 151 8.90 38.39 -26.68
CA ARG A 151 8.77 38.18 -25.24
C ARG A 151 9.00 36.70 -24.89
N ALA A 152 8.36 35.79 -25.63
CA ALA A 152 8.52 34.36 -25.42
C ALA A 152 9.96 33.90 -25.68
N CYS A 153 10.57 34.30 -26.81
CA CYS A 153 11.96 33.94 -27.15
C CYS A 153 12.96 34.40 -26.09
N TYR A 154 12.84 35.65 -25.61
CA TYR A 154 13.71 36.13 -24.54
C TYR A 154 13.43 35.47 -23.19
N GLY A 155 12.17 35.14 -22.89
CA GLY A 155 11.80 34.34 -21.72
C GLY A 155 12.46 32.97 -21.74
N TRP A 156 12.29 32.22 -22.84
CA TRP A 156 12.91 30.92 -23.03
C TRP A 156 14.44 30.97 -22.99
N LEU A 157 15.06 32.01 -23.57
CA LEU A 157 16.50 32.22 -23.46
C LEU A 157 16.93 32.47 -22.01
N ALA A 158 16.15 33.22 -21.23
CA ALA A 158 16.43 33.44 -19.82
C ALA A 158 16.33 32.14 -19.00
N ASP A 159 15.35 31.29 -19.31
CA ASP A 159 15.16 30.01 -18.63
C ASP A 159 16.26 29.00 -18.99
N TYR A 160 16.67 28.98 -20.25
CA TYR A 160 17.78 28.15 -20.75
C TYR A 160 19.16 28.59 -20.22
N THR A 161 19.36 29.88 -19.95
CA THR A 161 20.67 30.44 -19.63
C THR A 161 21.03 30.27 -18.15
N THR A 162 22.11 29.52 -17.88
CA THR A 162 22.63 29.30 -16.52
C THR A 162 23.46 30.47 -15.97
N ASN A 163 24.11 31.24 -16.85
CA ASN A 163 24.87 32.42 -16.44
C ASN A 163 23.94 33.54 -15.95
N LYS A 164 24.14 33.99 -14.71
CA LYS A 164 23.25 34.97 -14.05
C LYS A 164 23.20 36.33 -14.75
N GLU A 165 24.31 36.82 -15.29
CA GLU A 165 24.37 38.14 -15.93
C GLU A 165 23.67 38.13 -17.29
N GLU A 166 23.94 37.12 -18.12
CA GLU A 166 23.25 36.95 -19.40
C GLU A 166 21.74 36.66 -19.19
N LYS A 167 21.38 35.85 -18.19
CA LYS A 167 19.98 35.63 -17.81
C LYS A 167 19.27 36.94 -17.49
N LYS A 168 19.89 37.82 -16.70
CA LYS A 168 19.32 39.14 -16.36
C LYS A 168 19.09 40.00 -17.61
N LYS A 169 20.03 40.00 -18.56
CA LYS A 169 19.88 40.72 -19.83
C LYS A 169 18.67 40.22 -20.62
N TYR A 170 18.44 38.91 -20.70
CA TYR A 170 17.26 38.35 -21.37
C TYR A 170 15.97 38.69 -20.63
N LEU A 171 15.94 38.59 -19.29
CA LEU A 171 14.78 39.00 -18.49
C LEU A 171 14.42 40.48 -18.70
N THR A 172 15.41 41.38 -18.74
CA THR A 172 15.17 42.80 -19.06
C THR A 172 14.49 42.96 -20.42
N LYS A 173 14.91 42.21 -21.43
CA LYS A 173 14.26 42.25 -22.75
C LYS A 173 12.85 41.68 -22.72
N THR A 174 12.64 40.56 -22.02
CA THR A 174 11.30 40.00 -21.77
C THR A 174 10.36 41.05 -21.16
N ASP A 175 10.85 41.82 -20.18
CA ASP A 175 10.10 42.89 -19.53
C ASP A 175 9.79 44.05 -20.47
N LEU A 176 10.75 44.48 -21.31
CA LEU A 176 10.52 45.53 -22.31
C LEU A 176 9.43 45.14 -23.31
N TYR A 177 9.45 43.91 -23.84
CA TYR A 177 8.39 43.46 -24.74
C TYR A 177 7.07 43.25 -24.00
N ARG A 178 7.08 42.88 -22.72
CA ARG A 178 5.85 42.86 -21.89
C ARG A 178 5.20 44.26 -21.84
N ASP A 179 6.01 45.30 -21.69
CA ASP A 179 5.52 46.68 -21.69
C ASP A 179 4.94 47.10 -23.05
N SER A 180 5.59 46.70 -24.15
CA SER A 180 5.05 46.92 -25.50
C SER A 180 3.70 46.22 -25.70
N ILE A 181 3.57 44.97 -25.25
CA ILE A 181 2.31 44.20 -25.30
C ILE A 181 1.20 44.92 -24.53
N ILE A 182 1.47 45.34 -23.29
CA ILE A 182 0.49 46.05 -22.44
C ILE A 182 0.03 47.37 -23.08
N GLY A 183 0.92 48.05 -23.81
CA GLY A 183 0.65 49.32 -24.47
C GLY A 183 -0.31 49.22 -25.66
N ILE A 184 -0.33 48.08 -26.36
CA ILE A 184 -1.15 47.90 -27.58
C ILE A 184 -2.35 46.98 -27.39
N MET A 185 -2.30 46.06 -26.43
CA MET A 185 -3.37 45.09 -26.22
C MET A 185 -4.68 45.79 -25.76
N PRO A 186 -5.85 45.39 -26.28
CA PRO A 186 -7.14 45.89 -25.79
C PRO A 186 -7.35 45.63 -24.29
N PRO A 187 -8.16 46.44 -23.59
CA PRO A 187 -8.47 46.25 -22.17
C PRO A 187 -9.40 45.07 -21.92
N GLU A 188 -8.90 43.86 -22.16
CA GLU A 188 -9.58 42.58 -22.01
C GLU A 188 -8.84 41.69 -20.98
N ILE A 189 -9.43 40.54 -20.67
CA ILE A 189 -8.87 39.54 -19.73
C ILE A 189 -7.40 39.21 -20.05
N ASN A 190 -7.06 39.04 -21.33
CA ASN A 190 -5.68 38.77 -21.76
C ASN A 190 -4.70 39.87 -21.32
N ARG A 191 -5.11 41.14 -21.34
CA ARG A 191 -4.27 42.25 -20.87
C ARG A 191 -4.13 42.24 -19.35
N THR A 192 -5.19 41.89 -18.64
CA THR A 192 -5.17 41.71 -17.18
C THR A 192 -4.17 40.62 -16.77
N ILE A 193 -4.12 39.50 -17.50
CA ILE A 193 -3.15 38.42 -17.25
C ILE A 193 -1.71 38.95 -17.42
N VAL A 194 -1.40 39.63 -18.53
CA VAL A 194 -0.05 40.17 -18.76
C VAL A 194 0.33 41.25 -17.73
N LEU A 195 -0.62 42.06 -17.28
CA LEU A 195 -0.40 43.02 -16.19
C LEU A 195 -0.14 42.31 -14.85
N ALA A 196 -0.88 41.24 -14.55
CA ALA A 196 -0.67 40.45 -13.35
C ALA A 196 0.71 39.79 -13.34
N GLU A 197 1.17 39.24 -14.48
CA GLU A 197 2.55 38.76 -14.63
C GLU A 197 3.57 39.88 -14.32
N LYS A 198 3.34 41.11 -14.83
CA LYS A 198 4.20 42.27 -14.52
C LYS A 198 4.21 42.57 -13.02
N CYS A 199 3.06 42.49 -12.36
CA CYS A 199 2.96 42.65 -10.90
C CYS A 199 3.76 41.57 -10.17
N ILE A 200 3.70 40.30 -10.58
CA ILE A 200 4.47 39.21 -9.96
C ILE A 200 5.97 39.48 -10.07
N VAL A 201 6.49 39.72 -11.28
CA VAL A 201 7.95 39.93 -11.47
C VAL A 201 8.47 41.20 -10.77
N THR A 202 7.60 42.17 -10.49
CA THR A 202 7.95 43.40 -9.74
C THR A 202 7.70 43.31 -8.24
N GLY A 203 7.41 42.12 -7.71
CA GLY A 203 7.25 41.89 -6.28
C GLY A 203 5.86 42.25 -5.72
N LYS A 204 4.87 42.47 -6.58
CA LYS A 204 3.50 42.87 -6.23
C LYS A 204 2.51 41.71 -6.40
N ALA A 205 2.83 40.54 -5.84
CA ALA A 205 2.01 39.33 -5.94
C ALA A 205 0.57 39.54 -5.43
N ASP A 206 0.36 40.28 -4.34
CA ASP A 206 -0.98 40.55 -3.82
C ASP A 206 -1.87 41.30 -4.81
N THR A 207 -1.31 42.25 -5.55
CA THR A 207 -2.04 42.95 -6.62
C THR A 207 -2.40 41.99 -7.75
N ALA A 208 -1.46 41.14 -8.16
CA ALA A 208 -1.69 40.13 -9.19
C ALA A 208 -2.82 39.17 -8.80
N LEU A 209 -2.84 38.69 -7.55
CA LEU A 209 -3.87 37.79 -7.04
C LEU A 209 -5.27 38.40 -7.12
N VAL A 210 -5.43 39.67 -6.74
CA VAL A 210 -6.73 40.37 -6.86
C VAL A 210 -7.15 40.45 -8.33
N MET A 211 -6.25 40.91 -9.20
CA MET A 211 -6.53 41.05 -10.63
C MET A 211 -6.94 39.72 -11.29
N LEU A 212 -6.22 38.64 -10.97
CA LEU A 212 -6.47 37.31 -11.53
C LEU A 212 -7.75 36.69 -10.96
N SER A 213 -8.03 36.88 -9.67
CA SER A 213 -9.25 36.36 -9.04
C SER A 213 -10.51 37.01 -9.60
N ASP A 214 -10.45 38.30 -9.94
CA ASP A 214 -11.56 38.98 -10.61
C ASP A 214 -11.67 38.54 -12.08
N ALA A 215 -10.55 38.49 -12.81
CA ALA A 215 -10.54 38.00 -14.20
C ALA A 215 -11.07 36.56 -14.34
N LEU A 216 -10.82 35.70 -13.34
CA LEU A 216 -11.28 34.31 -13.36
C LEU A 216 -12.81 34.19 -13.32
N LYS A 217 -13.51 35.13 -12.67
CA LYS A 217 -14.98 35.12 -12.58
C LYS A 217 -15.63 35.42 -13.93
N ASP A 218 -14.98 36.26 -14.73
CA ASP A 218 -15.48 36.74 -16.01
C ASP A 218 -14.97 35.90 -17.20
N ALA A 219 -13.99 35.01 -16.97
CA ALA A 219 -13.39 34.18 -18.00
C ALA A 219 -14.35 33.09 -18.50
N VAL A 220 -14.87 33.28 -19.71
CA VAL A 220 -15.72 32.28 -20.41
C VAL A 220 -14.86 31.32 -21.22
N ASP A 221 -13.78 31.80 -21.84
CA ASP A 221 -12.87 30.99 -22.65
C ASP A 221 -11.99 30.10 -21.76
N GLU A 222 -11.96 28.81 -22.06
CA GLU A 222 -11.19 27.84 -21.29
C GLU A 222 -9.69 28.14 -21.36
N ARG A 223 -9.19 28.61 -22.51
CA ARG A 223 -7.78 28.95 -22.66
C ARG A 223 -7.39 30.13 -21.76
N GLN A 224 -8.26 31.12 -21.60
CA GLN A 224 -8.05 32.20 -20.65
C GLN A 224 -7.96 31.69 -19.20
N LYS A 225 -8.83 30.74 -18.81
CA LYS A 225 -8.77 30.15 -17.47
C LYS A 225 -7.45 29.43 -17.23
N VAL A 226 -6.95 28.67 -18.20
CA VAL A 226 -5.64 27.98 -18.10
C VAL A 226 -4.51 28.98 -17.85
N TYR A 227 -4.46 30.08 -18.61
CA TYR A 227 -3.46 31.13 -18.37
C TYR A 227 -3.65 31.79 -16.99
N ILE A 228 -4.89 31.99 -16.53
CA ILE A 228 -5.15 32.55 -15.20
C ILE A 228 -4.68 31.60 -14.10
N TYR A 229 -4.98 30.29 -14.20
CA TYR A 229 -4.54 29.28 -13.24
C TYR A 229 -3.01 29.24 -13.14
N TYR A 230 -2.32 29.17 -14.28
CA TYR A 230 -0.86 29.18 -14.29
C TYR A 230 -0.30 30.48 -13.68
N THR A 231 -0.90 31.64 -13.99
CA THR A 231 -0.44 32.91 -13.42
C THR A 231 -0.73 33.01 -11.92
N LEU A 232 -1.84 32.43 -11.45
CA LEU A 232 -2.17 32.32 -10.02
C LEU A 232 -1.16 31.43 -9.28
N SER A 233 -0.72 30.31 -9.87
CA SER A 233 0.31 29.49 -9.25
C SER A 233 1.62 30.25 -9.09
N GLU A 234 2.07 31.00 -10.11
CA GLU A 234 3.28 31.84 -9.98
C GLU A 234 3.14 32.90 -8.88
N ALA A 235 1.96 33.53 -8.75
CA ALA A 235 1.71 34.52 -7.71
C ALA A 235 1.74 33.91 -6.31
N TYR A 236 1.12 32.73 -6.12
CA TYR A 236 1.14 32.01 -4.84
C TYR A 236 2.52 31.46 -4.49
N GLY A 237 3.28 30.95 -5.47
CA GLY A 237 4.67 30.55 -5.28
C GLY A 237 5.55 31.71 -4.83
N MET A 238 5.36 32.91 -5.41
CA MET A 238 6.05 34.12 -4.94
C MET A 238 5.69 34.50 -3.49
N LYS A 239 4.48 34.16 -3.02
CA LYS A 239 4.06 34.36 -1.62
C LYS A 239 4.53 33.25 -0.67
N GLY A 240 5.05 32.14 -1.19
CA GLY A 240 5.36 30.94 -0.42
C GLY A 240 4.12 30.16 0.03
N ASP A 241 2.95 30.40 -0.59
CA ASP A 241 1.72 29.63 -0.35
C ASP A 241 1.73 28.39 -1.26
N MET A 242 2.52 27.40 -0.84
CA MET A 242 2.75 26.18 -1.60
C MET A 242 1.46 25.38 -1.86
N GLU A 243 0.50 25.44 -0.93
CA GLU A 243 -0.77 24.72 -1.05
C GLU A 243 -1.58 25.20 -2.25
N LYS A 244 -1.71 26.52 -2.40
CA LYS A 244 -2.42 27.11 -3.54
C LYS A 244 -1.61 27.09 -4.82
N GLU A 245 -0.30 27.24 -4.74
CA GLU A 245 0.58 27.05 -5.90
C GLU A 245 0.36 25.66 -6.52
N VAL A 246 0.40 24.61 -5.70
CA VAL A 246 0.10 23.23 -6.11
C VAL A 246 -1.31 23.12 -6.68
N TYR A 247 -2.33 23.66 -6.01
CA TYR A 247 -3.72 23.61 -6.47
C TYR A 247 -3.88 24.13 -7.91
N TYR A 248 -3.37 25.34 -8.18
CA TYR A 248 -3.51 25.97 -9.49
C TYR A 248 -2.61 25.34 -10.56
N LEU A 249 -1.44 24.79 -10.20
CA LEU A 249 -0.64 23.98 -11.10
C LEU A 249 -1.37 22.70 -11.52
N ILE A 250 -2.07 22.05 -10.59
CA ILE A 250 -2.87 20.86 -10.90
C ILE A 250 -3.98 21.20 -11.90
N LEU A 251 -4.73 22.29 -11.66
CA LEU A 251 -5.79 22.72 -12.59
C LEU A 251 -5.25 23.04 -13.98
N THR A 252 -4.10 23.71 -14.05
CA THR A 252 -3.41 23.99 -15.32
C THR A 252 -3.01 22.70 -16.03
N ALA A 253 -2.35 21.78 -15.32
CA ALA A 253 -1.89 20.51 -15.89
C ALA A 253 -3.05 19.63 -16.37
N ILE A 254 -4.16 19.61 -15.64
CA ILE A 254 -5.39 18.91 -16.06
C ILE A 254 -5.88 19.45 -17.41
N ALA A 255 -6.01 20.76 -17.55
CA ALA A 255 -6.52 21.37 -18.77
C ALA A 255 -5.56 21.20 -19.97
N ASP A 256 -4.25 21.28 -19.72
CA ASP A 256 -3.21 21.03 -20.73
C ASP A 256 -3.32 19.58 -21.24
N LEU A 257 -3.43 18.59 -20.35
CA LEU A 257 -3.55 17.17 -20.69
C LEU A 257 -4.87 16.84 -21.40
N GLU A 258 -6.00 17.38 -20.92
CA GLU A 258 -7.31 17.21 -21.57
C GLU A 258 -7.32 17.79 -22.99
N SER A 259 -6.57 18.89 -23.21
CA SER A 259 -6.39 19.53 -24.52
C SER A 259 -5.29 18.90 -25.39
N SER A 260 -4.63 17.86 -24.88
CA SER A 260 -3.47 17.20 -25.49
C SER A 260 -2.33 18.16 -25.84
N VAL A 261 -2.09 19.18 -25.02
CA VAL A 261 -0.85 19.96 -25.05
C VAL A 261 0.27 19.06 -24.51
N ARG A 262 1.42 19.05 -25.19
CA ARG A 262 2.63 18.31 -24.76
C ARG A 262 3.76 19.26 -24.33
N GLU A 263 3.79 20.47 -24.87
CA GLU A 263 4.67 21.54 -24.40
C GLU A 263 4.03 22.29 -23.23
N TYR A 264 3.92 21.65 -22.07
CA TYR A 264 3.42 22.30 -20.84
C TYR A 264 4.55 22.49 -19.82
N ALA A 265 4.44 23.54 -19.02
CA ALA A 265 5.32 23.82 -17.88
C ALA A 265 4.76 23.27 -16.55
N SER A 266 3.43 23.21 -16.46
CA SER A 266 2.65 23.05 -15.23
C SER A 266 2.95 21.72 -14.52
N LEU A 267 2.84 20.61 -15.24
CA LEU A 267 3.06 19.27 -14.69
C LEU A 267 4.51 19.05 -14.23
N GLN A 268 5.47 19.66 -14.91
CA GLN A 268 6.87 19.58 -14.53
C GLN A 268 7.16 20.34 -13.23
N LYS A 269 6.69 21.58 -13.12
CA LYS A 269 6.78 22.36 -11.87
C LYS A 269 6.11 21.61 -10.72
N LEU A 270 4.94 21.03 -10.98
CA LEU A 270 4.23 20.20 -10.02
C LEU A 270 5.04 18.97 -9.60
N ALA A 271 5.75 18.31 -10.51
CA ALA A 271 6.63 17.18 -10.17
C ALA A 271 7.73 17.57 -9.17
N HIS A 272 8.31 18.77 -9.34
CA HIS A 272 9.30 19.31 -8.40
C HIS A 272 8.67 19.57 -7.03
N LEU A 273 7.50 20.21 -6.97
CA LEU A 273 6.78 20.45 -5.71
C LEU A 273 6.34 19.15 -5.02
N MET A 274 5.92 18.13 -5.77
CA MET A 274 5.60 16.82 -5.21
C MET A 274 6.82 16.18 -4.55
N TYR A 275 8.00 16.33 -5.16
CA TYR A 275 9.25 15.86 -4.56
C TYR A 275 9.59 16.62 -3.27
N GLU A 276 9.46 17.95 -3.25
CA GLU A 276 9.67 18.77 -2.05
C GLU A 276 8.69 18.44 -0.92
N LEU A 277 7.44 18.09 -1.25
CA LEU A 277 6.42 17.61 -0.32
C LEU A 277 6.63 16.16 0.13
N GLY A 278 7.61 15.44 -0.44
CA GLY A 278 7.92 14.05 -0.11
C GLY A 278 7.06 13.01 -0.84
N ASP A 279 6.18 13.41 -1.75
CA ASP A 279 5.41 12.51 -2.62
C ASP A 279 6.26 12.11 -3.85
N VAL A 280 7.22 11.23 -3.59
CA VAL A 280 8.20 10.75 -4.58
C VAL A 280 7.52 9.97 -5.72
N ASP A 281 6.40 9.30 -5.47
CA ASP A 281 5.70 8.51 -6.50
C ASP A 281 5.08 9.44 -7.54
N ARG A 282 4.35 10.47 -7.09
CA ARG A 282 3.78 11.47 -7.99
C ARG A 282 4.87 12.29 -8.67
N ALA A 283 5.91 12.68 -7.94
CA ALA A 283 7.04 13.38 -8.54
C ALA A 283 7.63 12.59 -9.72
N TYR A 284 7.90 11.30 -9.52
CA TYR A 284 8.42 10.42 -10.57
C TYR A 284 7.43 10.26 -11.73
N LYS A 285 6.16 9.99 -11.44
CA LYS A 285 5.10 9.80 -12.46
C LYS A 285 4.91 11.05 -13.31
N TYR A 286 4.78 12.21 -12.69
CA TYR A 286 4.53 13.49 -13.37
C TYR A 286 5.74 13.90 -14.20
N LEU A 287 6.95 13.71 -13.67
CA LEU A 287 8.18 14.03 -14.40
C LEU A 287 8.41 13.09 -15.58
N SER A 288 8.12 11.80 -15.42
CA SER A 288 8.22 10.81 -16.51
C SER A 288 7.24 11.13 -17.64
N CYS A 289 5.97 11.45 -17.31
CA CYS A 289 4.99 11.89 -18.31
C CYS A 289 5.46 13.16 -19.05
N SER A 290 5.97 14.14 -18.31
CA SER A 290 6.50 15.39 -18.89
C SER A 290 7.70 15.13 -19.81
N MET A 291 8.59 14.19 -19.45
CA MET A 291 9.72 13.79 -20.28
C MET A 291 9.26 13.20 -21.62
N GLU A 292 8.37 12.22 -21.56
CA GLU A 292 7.84 11.54 -22.74
C GLU A 292 7.15 12.53 -23.71
N ASP A 293 6.32 13.43 -23.17
CA ASP A 293 5.62 14.43 -23.96
C ASP A 293 6.56 15.48 -24.56
N ALA A 294 7.57 15.94 -23.81
CA ALA A 294 8.57 16.89 -24.32
C ALA A 294 9.38 16.30 -25.49
N VAL A 295 9.77 15.02 -25.39
CA VAL A 295 10.44 14.30 -26.49
C VAL A 295 9.51 14.15 -27.69
N ALA A 296 8.27 13.71 -27.48
CA ALA A 296 7.30 13.51 -28.55
C ALA A 296 6.91 14.81 -29.26
N CYS A 297 6.89 15.94 -28.55
CA CYS A 297 6.59 17.26 -29.10
C CYS A 297 7.77 17.94 -29.79
N ASN A 298 9.00 17.45 -29.59
CA ASN A 298 10.26 18.13 -29.93
C ASN A 298 10.39 19.51 -29.24
N ALA A 299 9.96 19.60 -27.98
CA ALA A 299 10.03 20.82 -27.16
C ALA A 299 11.34 20.87 -26.36
N ARG A 300 12.38 21.51 -26.93
CA ARG A 300 13.76 21.43 -26.42
C ARG A 300 13.94 22.00 -25.01
N LEU A 301 13.32 23.14 -24.71
CA LEU A 301 13.42 23.75 -23.38
C LEU A 301 12.87 22.79 -22.31
N ARG A 302 11.64 22.29 -22.50
CA ARG A 302 10.99 21.35 -21.58
C ARG A 302 11.83 20.10 -21.34
N PHE A 303 12.40 19.54 -22.39
CA PHE A 303 13.28 18.39 -22.26
C PHE A 303 14.47 18.68 -21.33
N ILE A 304 15.15 19.81 -21.51
CA ILE A 304 16.30 20.20 -20.68
C ILE A 304 15.88 20.41 -19.23
N GLU A 305 14.83 21.19 -18.99
CA GLU A 305 14.35 21.47 -17.64
C GLU A 305 13.97 20.16 -16.90
N VAL A 306 13.36 19.18 -17.59
CA VAL A 306 13.05 17.87 -17.00
C VAL A 306 14.33 17.09 -16.69
N THR A 307 15.32 17.07 -17.60
CA THR A 307 16.58 16.32 -17.40
C THR A 307 17.43 16.82 -16.23
N GLU A 308 17.28 18.08 -15.82
CA GLU A 308 17.99 18.63 -14.67
C GLU A 308 17.61 17.93 -13.36
N PHE A 309 16.32 17.65 -13.16
CA PHE A 309 15.79 17.06 -11.93
C PHE A 309 15.59 15.54 -12.02
N PHE A 310 15.48 14.99 -13.24
CA PHE A 310 15.16 13.57 -13.45
C PHE A 310 16.07 12.60 -12.69
N PRO A 311 17.41 12.71 -12.72
CA PRO A 311 18.29 11.78 -12.01
C PRO A 311 18.08 11.81 -10.48
N ILE A 312 17.69 12.95 -9.92
CA ILE A 312 17.47 13.12 -8.48
C ILE A 312 16.20 12.38 -8.07
N ILE A 313 15.10 12.62 -8.80
CA ILE A 313 13.80 12.02 -8.52
C ILE A 313 13.80 10.52 -8.84
N ASP A 314 14.41 10.09 -9.94
CA ASP A 314 14.56 8.67 -10.30
C ASP A 314 15.36 7.91 -9.24
N LYS A 315 16.46 8.48 -8.73
CA LYS A 315 17.22 7.87 -7.64
C LYS A 315 16.40 7.78 -6.35
N ALA A 316 15.67 8.84 -5.99
CA ALA A 316 14.82 8.83 -4.80
C ALA A 316 13.71 7.78 -4.90
N TYR A 317 13.09 7.66 -6.08
CA TYR A 317 12.07 6.66 -6.37
C TYR A 317 12.61 5.23 -6.25
N LYS A 318 13.76 4.94 -6.89
CA LYS A 318 14.40 3.62 -6.80
C LYS A 318 14.80 3.25 -5.37
N LEU A 319 15.35 4.18 -4.60
CA LEU A 319 15.69 3.95 -3.20
C LEU A 319 14.46 3.65 -2.35
N LYS A 320 13.33 4.33 -2.60
CA LYS A 320 12.05 4.05 -1.96
C LYS A 320 11.55 2.66 -2.31
N GLU A 321 11.54 2.31 -3.60
CA GLU A 321 11.10 0.99 -4.10
C GLU A 321 11.96 -0.15 -3.53
N GLU A 322 13.29 0.02 -3.49
CA GLU A 322 14.21 -0.94 -2.87
C GLU A 322 13.90 -1.15 -1.39
N LYS A 323 13.66 -0.06 -0.64
CA LYS A 323 13.30 -0.13 0.78
C LYS A 323 11.96 -0.85 0.99
N GLU A 324 10.95 -0.51 0.21
CA GLU A 324 9.63 -1.18 0.27
C GLU A 324 9.75 -2.67 -0.06
N ARG A 325 10.52 -3.02 -1.10
CA ARG A 325 10.80 -4.40 -1.47
C ARG A 325 11.49 -5.18 -0.35
N VAL A 326 12.50 -4.60 0.30
CA VAL A 326 13.19 -5.23 1.44
C VAL A 326 12.23 -5.44 2.61
N VAL A 327 11.39 -4.46 2.93
CA VAL A 327 10.38 -4.58 3.98
C VAL A 327 9.36 -5.67 3.64
N SER A 328 8.83 -5.69 2.42
CA SER A 328 7.90 -6.74 1.97
C SER A 328 8.54 -8.13 2.02
N GLN A 329 9.80 -8.27 1.62
CA GLN A 329 10.54 -9.52 1.71
C GLN A 329 10.74 -9.96 3.17
N ALA A 330 11.12 -9.05 4.07
CA ALA A 330 11.27 -9.34 5.49
C ALA A 330 9.93 -9.76 6.13
N MET A 331 8.82 -9.12 5.74
CA MET A 331 7.48 -9.50 6.17
C MET A 331 7.13 -10.92 5.69
N LEU A 332 7.39 -11.24 4.42
CA LEU A 332 7.15 -12.59 3.88
C LEU A 332 7.98 -13.68 4.58
N VAL A 333 9.26 -13.42 4.85
CA VAL A 333 10.13 -14.34 5.59
C VAL A 333 9.62 -14.55 7.02
N SER A 334 9.24 -13.48 7.72
CA SER A 334 8.73 -13.58 9.09
C SER A 334 7.40 -14.35 9.18
N VAL A 335 6.45 -14.09 8.28
CA VAL A 335 5.18 -14.84 8.18
C VAL A 335 5.44 -16.32 7.88
N SER A 336 6.38 -16.61 6.98
CA SER A 336 6.75 -18.00 6.64
C SER A 336 7.36 -18.75 7.83
N LEU A 337 8.26 -18.10 8.57
CA LEU A 337 8.88 -18.65 9.77
C LEU A 337 7.84 -18.92 10.87
N LEU A 338 6.91 -17.98 11.07
CA LEU A 338 5.82 -18.13 12.04
C LEU A 338 4.90 -19.30 11.66
N SER A 339 4.53 -19.41 10.39
CA SER A 339 3.74 -20.53 9.87
C SER A 339 4.43 -21.88 10.09
N PHE A 340 5.74 -21.94 9.86
CA PHE A 340 6.55 -23.13 10.11
C PHE A 340 6.55 -23.55 11.59
N PHE A 341 6.75 -22.61 12.52
CA PHE A 341 6.65 -22.91 13.95
C PHE A 341 5.26 -23.36 14.37
N LEU A 342 4.22 -22.80 13.76
CA LEU A 342 2.83 -23.18 14.02
C LEU A 342 2.58 -24.63 13.58
N LEU A 343 3.08 -25.03 12.42
CA LEU A 343 3.03 -26.42 11.95
C LEU A 343 3.77 -27.38 12.90
N ILE A 344 4.96 -26.99 13.37
CA ILE A 344 5.71 -27.76 14.37
C ILE A 344 4.89 -27.92 15.65
N ALA A 345 4.32 -26.84 16.18
CA ALA A 345 3.52 -26.86 17.40
C ALA A 345 2.29 -27.77 17.24
N VAL A 346 1.58 -27.67 16.11
CA VAL A 346 0.43 -28.54 15.79
C VAL A 346 0.87 -30.01 15.73
N PHE A 347 2.00 -30.31 15.10
CA PHE A 347 2.56 -31.67 15.05
C PHE A 347 2.89 -32.21 16.44
N TYR A 348 3.55 -31.41 17.29
CA TYR A 348 3.85 -31.80 18.67
C TYR A 348 2.58 -32.00 19.51
N LEU A 349 1.60 -31.11 19.40
CA LEU A 349 0.31 -31.25 20.08
C LEU A 349 -0.40 -32.54 19.65
N TYR A 350 -0.44 -32.82 18.35
CA TYR A 350 -1.01 -34.07 17.83
C TYR A 350 -0.30 -35.31 18.39
N ARG A 351 1.03 -35.33 18.38
CA ARG A 351 1.83 -36.44 18.93
C ARG A 351 1.61 -36.59 20.44
N TRP A 352 1.57 -35.47 21.18
CA TRP A 352 1.32 -35.48 22.61
C TRP A 352 -0.08 -36.02 22.92
N MET A 353 -1.13 -35.60 22.18
CA MET A 353 -2.47 -36.16 22.35
C MET A 353 -2.51 -37.67 22.13
N LYS A 354 -1.81 -38.21 21.10
CA LYS A 354 -1.70 -39.67 20.91
C LYS A 354 -1.02 -40.36 22.09
N LYS A 355 0.10 -39.82 22.58
CA LYS A 355 0.81 -40.38 23.75
C LYS A 355 -0.05 -40.33 25.00
N LEU A 356 -0.75 -39.22 25.23
CA LEU A 356 -1.65 -39.05 26.38
C LEU A 356 -2.84 -40.02 26.32
N SER A 357 -3.39 -40.25 25.12
CA SER A 357 -4.45 -41.23 24.90
C SER A 357 -3.98 -42.66 25.21
N ALA A 358 -2.77 -43.04 24.78
CA ALA A 358 -2.18 -44.33 25.12
C ALA A 358 -1.95 -44.49 26.64
N MET A 359 -1.31 -43.51 27.29
CA MET A 359 -1.09 -43.55 28.74
C MET A 359 -2.41 -43.62 29.54
N ARG A 360 -3.47 -42.92 29.09
CA ARG A 360 -4.80 -43.03 29.72
C ARG A 360 -5.39 -44.43 29.58
N ARG A 361 -5.19 -45.10 28.44
CA ARG A 361 -5.62 -46.50 28.25
C ARG A 361 -4.86 -47.45 29.16
N ASP A 362 -3.53 -47.33 29.22
CA ASP A 362 -2.68 -48.18 30.06
C ASP A 362 -2.99 -47.99 31.55
N LEU A 363 -3.16 -46.73 31.99
CA LEU A 363 -3.57 -46.41 33.37
C LEU A 363 -4.95 -46.98 33.69
N SER A 364 -5.90 -46.91 32.74
CA SER A 364 -7.22 -47.51 32.92
C SER A 364 -7.13 -49.03 33.06
N LEU A 365 -6.26 -49.69 32.29
CA LEU A 365 -6.04 -51.13 32.38
C LEU A 365 -5.41 -51.53 33.73
N ALA A 366 -4.35 -50.83 34.14
CA ALA A 366 -3.67 -51.07 35.41
C ALA A 366 -4.60 -50.85 36.62
N ASN A 367 -5.43 -49.80 36.58
CA ASN A 367 -6.41 -49.54 37.64
C ASN A 367 -7.47 -50.65 37.72
N LYS A 368 -7.95 -51.17 36.57
CA LYS A 368 -8.85 -52.33 36.53
C LYS A 368 -8.19 -53.59 37.11
N GLN A 369 -6.93 -53.85 36.79
CA GLN A 369 -6.18 -54.97 37.35
C GLN A 369 -5.97 -54.84 38.85
N MET A 370 -5.58 -53.65 39.35
CA MET A 370 -5.48 -53.40 40.79
C MET A 370 -6.80 -53.59 41.52
N GLN A 371 -7.92 -53.12 40.94
CA GLN A 371 -9.25 -53.34 41.52
C GLN A 371 -9.61 -54.83 41.59
N ALA A 372 -9.24 -55.62 40.57
CA ALA A 372 -9.46 -57.06 40.57
C ALA A 372 -8.64 -57.75 41.68
N VAL A 373 -7.34 -57.47 41.76
CA VAL A 373 -6.44 -58.01 42.78
C VAL A 373 -6.89 -57.59 44.19
N ASN A 374 -7.27 -56.33 44.40
CA ASN A 374 -7.77 -55.87 45.70
C ASN A 374 -9.04 -56.62 46.12
N LYS A 375 -9.98 -56.88 45.19
CA LYS A 375 -11.18 -57.68 45.48
C LYS A 375 -10.83 -59.12 45.86
N GLU A 376 -9.89 -59.73 45.15
CA GLU A 376 -9.41 -61.08 45.44
C GLU A 376 -8.72 -61.16 46.81
N LEU A 377 -7.91 -60.15 47.14
CA LEU A 377 -7.26 -60.04 48.45
C LEU A 377 -8.27 -59.84 49.57
N GLU A 378 -9.30 -59.01 49.36
CA GLU A 378 -10.38 -58.80 50.34
C GLU A 378 -11.17 -60.09 50.58
N GLN A 379 -11.52 -60.82 49.52
CA GLN A 379 -12.18 -62.13 49.63
C GLN A 379 -11.31 -63.14 50.39
N THR A 380 -10.01 -63.21 50.05
CA THR A 380 -9.05 -64.08 50.74
C THR A 380 -8.91 -63.70 52.22
N GLY A 381 -8.89 -62.39 52.52
CA GLY A 381 -8.86 -61.87 53.88
C GLY A 381 -10.06 -62.32 54.70
N LYS A 382 -11.28 -62.16 54.17
CA LYS A 382 -12.53 -62.60 54.82
C LYS A 382 -12.54 -64.10 55.08
N ILE A 383 -12.08 -64.92 54.11
CA ILE A 383 -12.00 -66.37 54.28
C ILE A 383 -11.03 -66.74 55.43
N LYS A 384 -9.85 -66.11 55.47
CA LYS A 384 -8.86 -66.33 56.53
C LYS A 384 -9.39 -65.92 57.91
N GLU A 385 -10.07 -64.78 58.01
CA GLU A 385 -10.63 -64.27 59.26
C GLU A 385 -11.71 -65.20 59.84
N VAL A 386 -12.66 -65.63 59.01
CA VAL A 386 -13.70 -66.61 59.40
C VAL A 386 -13.08 -67.94 59.85
N TYR A 387 -11.99 -68.37 59.20
CA TYR A 387 -11.30 -69.59 59.59
C TYR A 387 -10.59 -69.46 60.93
N ILE A 388 -9.85 -68.36 61.16
CA ILE A 388 -9.19 -68.09 62.44
C ILE A 388 -10.23 -68.08 63.57
N ALA A 389 -11.36 -67.41 63.36
CA ALA A 389 -12.46 -67.38 64.32
C ALA A 389 -12.99 -68.79 64.64
N ARG A 390 -13.23 -69.62 63.61
CA ARG A 390 -13.70 -71.01 63.79
C ARG A 390 -12.65 -71.89 64.49
N TYR A 391 -11.37 -71.73 64.17
CA TYR A 391 -10.28 -72.47 64.81
C TYR A 391 -10.16 -72.10 66.30
N LEU A 392 -10.19 -70.81 66.62
CA LEU A 392 -10.13 -70.31 67.99
C LEU A 392 -11.33 -70.79 68.82
N ASP A 393 -12.55 -70.69 68.28
CA ASP A 393 -13.76 -71.20 68.92
C ASP A 393 -13.64 -72.71 69.23
N ARG A 394 -12.99 -73.46 68.33
CA ARG A 394 -12.76 -74.89 68.53
C ARG A 394 -11.73 -75.17 69.62
N CYS A 395 -10.64 -74.39 69.69
CA CYS A 395 -9.67 -74.50 70.79
C CYS A 395 -10.35 -74.25 72.15
N VAL A 396 -11.24 -73.26 72.24
CA VAL A 396 -12.02 -72.98 73.45
C VAL A 396 -12.90 -74.19 73.81
N ASN A 397 -13.64 -74.73 72.85
CA ASN A 397 -14.48 -75.92 73.07
C ASN A 397 -13.66 -77.15 73.54
N TYR A 398 -12.46 -77.36 73.01
CA TYR A 398 -11.57 -78.45 73.46
C TYR A 398 -11.10 -78.24 74.90
N LEU A 399 -10.74 -77.02 75.28
CA LEU A 399 -10.36 -76.69 76.65
C LEU A 399 -11.51 -76.98 77.64
N ASP A 400 -12.74 -76.61 77.28
CA ASP A 400 -13.92 -76.88 78.11
C ASP A 400 -14.19 -78.38 78.30
N LYS A 401 -14.04 -79.18 77.23
CA LYS A 401 -14.17 -80.64 77.32
C LYS A 401 -13.08 -81.27 78.18
N LEU A 402 -11.82 -80.84 78.03
CA LEU A 402 -10.72 -81.30 78.89
C LEU A 402 -10.97 -80.92 80.35
N GLU A 403 -11.49 -79.73 80.61
CA GLU A 403 -11.83 -79.32 81.96
C GLU A 403 -12.99 -80.16 82.52
N THR A 404 -14.00 -80.46 81.71
CA THR A 404 -15.12 -81.34 82.09
C THR A 404 -14.63 -82.75 82.43
N TYR A 405 -13.71 -83.29 81.63
CA TYR A 405 -13.06 -84.57 81.88
C TYR A 405 -12.23 -84.55 83.17
N ARG A 406 -11.44 -83.50 83.40
CA ARG A 406 -10.71 -83.32 84.67
C ARG A 406 -11.66 -83.26 85.86
N ARG A 407 -12.79 -82.55 85.75
CA ARG A 407 -13.82 -82.46 86.80
C ARG A 407 -14.50 -83.80 87.05
N SER A 408 -14.76 -84.60 86.02
CA SER A 408 -15.36 -85.94 86.19
C SER A 408 -14.40 -86.89 86.91
N LEU A 409 -13.11 -86.89 86.55
CA LEU A 409 -12.07 -87.63 87.26
C LEU A 409 -11.92 -87.15 88.71
N ALA A 410 -11.94 -85.84 88.96
CA ALA A 410 -11.89 -85.27 90.31
C ALA A 410 -13.10 -85.71 91.16
N LYS A 411 -14.31 -85.76 90.58
CA LYS A 411 -15.51 -86.27 91.26
C LYS A 411 -15.38 -87.75 91.63
N LEU A 412 -14.85 -88.58 90.72
CA LEU A 412 -14.62 -90.01 90.99
C LEU A 412 -13.59 -90.21 92.11
N ALA A 413 -12.54 -89.40 92.14
CA ALA A 413 -11.54 -89.40 93.21
C ALA A 413 -12.14 -88.97 94.56
N MET A 414 -12.91 -87.87 94.60
CA MET A 414 -13.56 -87.39 95.84
C MET A 414 -14.59 -88.38 96.40
N ALA A 415 -15.27 -89.14 95.54
CA ALA A 415 -16.24 -90.16 95.94
C ALA A 415 -15.60 -91.49 96.42
N SER A 416 -14.27 -91.55 96.55
CA SER A 416 -13.51 -92.76 96.92
C SER A 416 -13.77 -93.99 96.02
N ARG A 417 -14.28 -93.78 94.79
CA ARG A 417 -14.51 -94.83 93.78
C ARG A 417 -13.22 -95.12 93.01
N ILE A 418 -12.22 -95.65 93.71
CA ILE A 418 -10.86 -95.81 93.17
C ILE A 418 -10.81 -96.79 91.99
N GLU A 419 -11.61 -97.86 91.98
CA GLU A 419 -11.67 -98.79 90.84
C GLU A 419 -12.22 -98.14 89.56
N ASP A 420 -13.30 -97.35 89.67
CA ASP A 420 -13.89 -96.65 88.52
C ASP A 420 -13.00 -95.53 88.00
N LEU A 421 -12.25 -94.86 88.89
CA LEU A 421 -11.24 -93.87 88.51
C LEU A 421 -10.11 -94.50 87.69
N PHE A 422 -9.54 -95.63 88.15
CA PHE A 422 -8.52 -96.35 87.40
C PHE A 422 -9.05 -96.87 86.06
N LYS A 423 -10.32 -97.29 86.00
CA LYS A 423 -10.98 -97.69 84.76
C LYS A 423 -11.17 -96.52 83.78
N ALA A 424 -11.56 -95.35 84.27
CA ALA A 424 -11.70 -94.14 83.46
C ALA A 424 -10.35 -93.63 82.92
N ILE A 425 -9.30 -93.62 83.75
CA ILE A 425 -7.95 -93.17 83.36
C ILE A 425 -7.29 -94.15 82.36
N LYS A 426 -7.46 -95.47 82.56
CA LYS A 426 -6.94 -96.48 81.62
C LYS A 426 -7.78 -96.60 80.34
N SER A 427 -8.98 -96.03 80.32
CA SER A 427 -9.85 -96.09 79.15
C SER A 427 -9.36 -95.10 78.08
N GLU A 428 -8.95 -95.62 76.92
CA GLU A 428 -8.66 -94.79 75.75
C GLU A 428 -9.92 -94.21 75.10
N GLN A 429 -11.11 -94.54 75.58
CA GLN A 429 -12.37 -94.20 74.91
C GLN A 429 -12.55 -92.69 74.73
N PHE A 430 -12.26 -91.88 75.77
CA PHE A 430 -12.36 -90.41 75.68
C PHE A 430 -11.39 -89.83 74.63
N ILE A 431 -10.13 -90.29 74.63
CA ILE A 431 -9.12 -89.84 73.66
C ILE A 431 -9.48 -90.29 72.25
N ARG A 432 -10.02 -91.49 72.09
CA ARG A 432 -10.44 -92.02 70.78
C ARG A 432 -11.62 -91.25 70.21
N ASP A 433 -12.61 -90.92 71.04
CA ASP A 433 -13.80 -90.17 70.62
C ASP A 433 -13.43 -88.72 70.26
N GLU A 434 -12.60 -88.04 71.06
CA GLU A 434 -12.12 -86.68 70.74
C GLU A 434 -11.23 -86.66 69.48
N ARG A 435 -10.41 -87.70 69.26
CA ARG A 435 -9.58 -87.82 68.06
C ARG A 435 -10.42 -88.04 66.81
N ASN A 436 -11.46 -88.87 66.88
CA ASN A 436 -12.37 -89.08 65.76
C ASN A 436 -13.17 -87.81 65.45
N GLU A 437 -13.62 -87.07 66.48
CA GLU A 437 -14.30 -85.80 66.30
C GLU A 437 -13.35 -84.73 65.70
N PHE A 438 -12.09 -84.70 66.15
CA PHE A 438 -11.06 -83.83 65.59
C PHE A 438 -10.86 -84.06 64.09
N TYR A 439 -10.64 -85.32 63.68
CA TYR A 439 -10.40 -85.63 62.27
C TYR A 439 -11.61 -85.31 61.40
N ASN A 440 -12.83 -85.65 61.84
CA ASN A 440 -14.04 -85.33 61.08
C ASN A 440 -14.25 -83.82 60.89
N GLU A 441 -14.00 -83.02 61.92
CA GLU A 441 -14.16 -81.56 61.82
C GLU A 441 -12.98 -80.87 61.11
N PHE A 442 -11.77 -81.43 61.24
CA PHE A 442 -10.62 -81.01 60.45
C PHE A 442 -10.90 -81.23 58.96
N ASP A 443 -11.33 -82.42 58.55
CA ASP A 443 -11.64 -82.74 57.15
C ASP A 443 -12.74 -81.84 56.60
N LYS A 444 -13.84 -81.66 57.33
CA LYS A 444 -14.92 -80.73 56.91
C LYS A 444 -14.45 -79.28 56.76
N SER A 445 -13.60 -78.81 57.67
CA SER A 445 -13.09 -77.43 57.63
C SER A 445 -12.06 -77.24 56.53
N PHE A 446 -11.19 -78.23 56.34
CA PHE A 446 -10.15 -78.24 55.33
C PHE A 446 -10.73 -78.29 53.92
N LEU A 447 -11.73 -79.15 53.67
CA LEU A 447 -12.41 -79.23 52.36
C LEU A 447 -13.25 -77.99 52.05
N LYS A 448 -13.74 -77.26 53.06
CA LYS A 448 -14.36 -75.95 52.83
C LYS A 448 -13.34 -74.87 52.44
N LEU A 449 -12.12 -74.96 52.95
CA LEU A 449 -11.05 -74.01 52.65
C LEU A 449 -10.40 -74.27 51.29
N PHE A 450 -10.32 -75.55 50.92
CA PHE A 450 -9.81 -76.04 49.65
C PHE A 450 -10.86 -76.94 48.98
N PRO A 451 -11.94 -76.36 48.41
CA PRO A 451 -13.02 -77.12 47.78
C PRO A 451 -12.54 -78.06 46.66
N ASN A 452 -11.40 -77.72 46.06
CA ASN A 452 -10.77 -78.45 44.96
C ASN A 452 -9.59 -79.32 45.43
N PHE A 453 -9.47 -79.63 46.73
CA PHE A 453 -8.37 -80.46 47.22
C PHE A 453 -8.49 -81.93 46.82
N ILE A 454 -9.74 -82.42 46.68
CA ILE A 454 -10.06 -83.76 46.18
C ILE A 454 -10.58 -83.60 44.74
N THR A 455 -9.70 -83.10 43.89
CA THR A 455 -9.73 -83.13 42.43
C THR A 455 -8.29 -83.08 41.99
#